data_AF-A0A0B9ADM0-F1
#
_entry.id   AF-A0A0B9ADM0-F1
#
_cell.length_a   1.000
_cell.length_b   1.000
_cell.length_c   1.000
_cell.angle_alpha   90.00
_cell.angle_beta   90.00
_cell.angle_gamma   90.00
#
_symmetry.space_group_name_H-M   'P 1'
#
loop_
_entity.id
_entity.type
_entity.pdbx_description
1 polymer ?
#
loop_
_entity_poly.entity_id
_entity_poly.type
_entity_poly.pdbx_seq_one_letter_code
_entity_poly.pdbx_strand_id
1 'polypeptide(L)'
;MRAFFRNVSPRRAIVDFWQVFTAPSDYRRVGLVMAAAVTGTLFTAMAMEGGTALPRPPEIIYFPSFLENRSDAEILAENKAATAKAKAEEAEEEARQERIRQMYKAVGDATGVETKRAYEEGKAEREAYRKKVEAARREVLDKHLVDNPVYDAEMKNAQTEKP
;
A
#
# COMPACT_ATOMS: atom_id res chain seq x y z
N MET A 1 12.46 56.92 -29.19
CA MET A 1 11.93 55.72 -29.88
C MET A 1 10.97 56.01 -31.03
N ARG A 2 10.10 57.05 -30.99
CA ARG A 2 9.12 57.33 -32.06
C ARG A 2 9.72 57.70 -33.44
N ALA A 3 10.96 58.21 -33.49
CA ALA A 3 11.61 58.61 -34.75
C ALA A 3 12.16 57.43 -35.57
N PHE A 4 12.48 56.29 -34.93
CA PHE A 4 13.05 55.11 -35.59
C PHE A 4 12.02 54.43 -36.52
N PHE A 5 10.79 54.26 -36.02
CA PHE A 5 9.70 53.63 -36.78
C PHE A 5 9.05 54.55 -37.84
N ARG A 6 9.43 55.83 -37.89
CA ARG A 6 8.90 56.78 -38.89
C ARG A 6 9.52 56.57 -40.28
N ASN A 7 10.73 56.01 -40.34
CA ASN A 7 11.46 55.77 -41.58
C ASN A 7 11.51 54.28 -41.98
N VAL A 8 11.01 53.38 -41.11
CA VAL A 8 10.96 51.94 -41.35
C VAL A 8 9.56 51.61 -41.87
N SER A 9 9.46 51.16 -43.12
CA SER A 9 8.19 50.69 -43.69
C SER A 9 8.14 49.16 -43.66
N PRO A 10 7.24 48.54 -42.86
CA PRO A 10 7.16 47.08 -42.74
C PRO A 10 6.92 46.39 -44.08
N ARG A 11 6.09 46.98 -44.94
CA ARG A 11 5.84 46.48 -46.30
C ARG A 11 7.11 46.42 -47.14
N ARG A 12 7.95 47.46 -47.10
CA ARG A 12 9.20 47.50 -47.85
C ARG A 12 10.22 46.52 -47.30
N ALA A 13 10.29 46.37 -45.97
CA ALA A 13 11.14 45.38 -45.33
C ALA A 13 10.77 43.94 -45.73
N ILE A 14 9.48 43.61 -45.84
CA ILE A 14 9.03 42.29 -46.31
C ILE A 14 9.40 42.06 -47.78
N VAL A 15 9.19 43.05 -48.65
CA VAL A 15 9.53 42.96 -50.07
C VAL A 15 11.05 42.83 -50.27
N ASP A 16 11.83 43.63 -49.55
CA ASP A 16 13.30 43.59 -49.58
C ASP A 16 13.83 42.25 -49.07
N PHE A 17 13.28 41.74 -47.97
CA PHE A 17 13.58 40.40 -47.47
C PHE A 17 13.27 39.32 -48.51
N TRP A 18 12.09 39.37 -49.13
CA TRP A 18 11.71 38.40 -50.16
C TRP A 18 12.64 38.44 -51.38
N GLN A 19 13.06 39.64 -51.80
CA GLN A 19 14.00 39.81 -52.90
C GLN A 19 15.35 39.16 -52.60
N VAL A 20 15.90 39.37 -51.39
CA VAL A 20 17.15 38.74 -50.96
C VAL A 20 16.98 37.23 -50.74
N PHE A 21 15.87 36.80 -50.16
CA PHE A 21 15.59 35.39 -49.89
C PHE A 21 15.40 34.56 -51.17
N THR A 22 14.80 35.15 -52.21
CA THR A 22 14.60 34.48 -53.50
C THR A 22 15.75 34.65 -54.47
N ALA A 23 16.68 35.56 -54.19
CA ALA A 23 17.84 35.79 -55.03
C ALA A 23 18.58 34.47 -55.34
N PRO A 24 19.02 34.27 -56.60
CA PRO A 24 19.83 33.12 -56.95
C PRO A 24 21.15 33.19 -56.20
N SER A 25 21.50 32.10 -55.50
CA SER A 25 22.76 31.93 -54.79
C SER A 25 23.31 30.56 -55.13
N ASP A 26 24.61 30.51 -55.42
CA ASP A 26 25.33 29.28 -55.76
C ASP A 26 25.24 28.24 -54.63
N TYR A 27 25.08 28.71 -53.38
CA TYR A 27 25.03 27.85 -52.19
C TYR A 27 23.61 27.41 -51.81
N ARG A 28 22.56 27.80 -52.55
CA ARG A 28 21.17 27.53 -52.15
C ARG A 28 20.87 26.05 -51.96
N ARG A 29 21.40 25.19 -52.85
CA ARG A 29 21.24 23.74 -52.77
C ARG A 29 22.05 23.13 -51.63
N VAL A 30 23.29 23.58 -51.45
CA VAL A 30 24.18 23.14 -50.36
C VAL A 30 23.59 23.51 -49.01
N GLY A 31 23.13 24.75 -48.86
CA GLY A 31 22.46 25.24 -47.64
C GLY A 31 21.19 24.46 -47.32
N LEU A 32 20.37 24.13 -48.33
CA LEU A 32 19.18 23.30 -48.14
C LEU A 32 19.53 21.90 -47.63
N VAL A 33 20.53 21.25 -48.24
CA VAL A 33 20.99 19.92 -47.81
C VAL A 33 21.55 19.97 -46.38
N MET A 34 22.33 20.99 -46.05
CA MET A 34 22.87 21.17 -44.70
C MET A 34 21.78 21.41 -43.66
N ALA A 35 20.80 22.26 -43.98
CA ALA A 35 19.66 22.51 -43.10
C ALA A 35 18.83 21.24 -42.88
N ALA A 36 18.57 20.47 -43.95
CA ALA A 36 17.87 19.19 -43.86
C ALA A 36 18.68 18.17 -43.05
N ALA A 37 20.00 18.12 -43.20
CA ALA A 37 20.87 17.21 -42.45
C ALA A 37 20.86 17.52 -40.95
N VAL A 38 21.03 18.80 -40.57
CA VAL A 38 20.99 19.23 -39.16
C VAL A 38 19.62 18.97 -38.53
N THR A 39 18.55 19.32 -39.24
CA THR A 39 17.17 19.13 -38.73
C THR A 39 16.86 17.63 -38.64
N GLY A 40 17.17 16.86 -39.67
CA GLY A 40 16.93 15.42 -39.71
C GLY A 40 17.68 14.68 -38.61
N THR A 41 18.97 14.97 -38.42
CA THR A 41 19.78 14.35 -37.35
C THR A 41 19.21 14.61 -35.97
N LEU A 42 18.79 15.84 -35.68
CA LEU A 42 18.15 16.18 -34.40
C LEU A 42 16.88 15.35 -34.16
N PHE A 43 15.96 15.32 -35.13
CA PHE A 43 14.71 14.58 -34.97
C PHE A 43 14.92 13.05 -34.95
N THR A 44 15.90 12.53 -35.69
CA THR A 44 16.26 11.11 -35.63
C THR A 44 16.82 10.74 -34.25
N ALA A 45 17.69 11.56 -33.67
CA ALA A 45 18.22 11.32 -32.32
C ALA A 45 17.09 11.29 -31.28
N MET A 46 16.18 12.25 -31.33
CA MET A 46 15.02 12.29 -30.44
C MET A 46 14.08 11.08 -30.62
N ALA A 47 13.89 10.62 -31.87
CA ALA A 47 13.05 9.44 -32.13
C ALA A 47 13.69 8.14 -31.61
N MET A 48 15.01 8.03 -31.61
CA MET A 48 15.73 6.88 -31.06
C MET A 48 15.67 6.83 -29.53
N GLU A 49 15.57 7.98 -28.87
CA GLU A 49 15.51 8.08 -27.41
C GLU A 49 14.17 7.64 -26.80
N GLY A 50 13.22 7.14 -27.62
CA GLY A 50 12.06 6.36 -27.20
C GLY A 50 11.43 6.81 -25.88
N GLY A 51 10.51 7.78 -25.95
CA GLY A 51 9.88 8.37 -24.77
C GLY A 51 9.53 7.31 -23.73
N THR A 52 10.07 7.45 -22.52
CA THR A 52 9.78 6.57 -21.38
C THR A 52 8.30 6.70 -21.03
N ALA A 53 7.46 5.91 -21.69
CA ALA A 53 6.11 5.65 -21.23
C ALA A 53 6.20 5.03 -19.84
N LEU A 54 5.19 5.28 -18.99
CA LEU A 54 5.13 4.59 -17.71
C LEU A 54 5.18 3.08 -17.95
N PRO A 55 5.90 2.31 -17.10
CA PRO A 55 5.95 0.87 -17.23
C PRO A 55 4.53 0.31 -17.27
N ARG A 56 4.30 -0.67 -18.15
CA ARG A 56 3.00 -1.34 -18.25
C ARG A 56 2.62 -1.88 -16.86
N PRO A 57 1.41 -1.61 -16.34
CA PRO A 57 1.03 -2.13 -15.03
C PRO A 57 1.17 -3.66 -15.01
N PRO A 58 1.60 -4.25 -13.89
CA PRO A 58 1.78 -5.69 -13.78
C PRO A 58 0.43 -6.42 -13.98
N GLU A 59 0.48 -7.58 -14.63
CA GLU A 59 -0.67 -8.49 -14.70
C GLU A 59 -0.83 -9.18 -13.34
N ILE A 60 -1.95 -8.94 -12.65
CA ILE A 60 -2.26 -9.58 -11.36
C ILE A 60 -3.07 -10.85 -11.66
N ILE A 61 -2.45 -12.02 -11.43
CA ILE A 61 -3.10 -13.32 -11.53
C ILE A 61 -3.59 -13.71 -10.13
N TYR A 62 -4.91 -13.76 -9.94
CA TYR A 62 -5.52 -14.24 -8.69
C TYR A 62 -5.68 -15.76 -8.75
N PHE A 63 -5.14 -16.45 -7.73
CA PHE A 63 -5.36 -17.88 -7.52
C PHE A 63 -6.26 -18.06 -6.29
N PRO A 64 -7.44 -18.67 -6.41
CA PRO A 64 -8.24 -19.02 -5.23
C PRO A 64 -7.51 -20.13 -4.45
N SER A 65 -7.06 -19.83 -3.23
CA SER A 65 -6.45 -20.81 -2.33
C SER A 65 -7.48 -21.69 -1.61
N PHE A 66 -8.77 -21.38 -1.75
CA PHE A 66 -9.87 -22.08 -1.10
C PHE A 66 -10.63 -22.92 -2.11
N LEU A 67 -11.01 -24.14 -1.72
CA LEU A 67 -11.85 -25.02 -2.52
C LEU A 67 -13.22 -24.35 -2.73
N GLU A 68 -13.58 -24.06 -3.98
CA GLU A 68 -14.81 -23.34 -4.36
C GLU A 68 -16.12 -24.02 -3.91
N ASN A 69 -16.07 -25.33 -3.58
CA ASN A 69 -17.24 -26.13 -3.26
C ASN A 69 -17.48 -26.36 -1.75
N ARG A 70 -16.76 -25.66 -0.87
CA ARG A 70 -16.96 -25.80 0.59
C ARG A 70 -18.19 -25.03 1.05
N SER A 71 -19.02 -25.65 1.89
CA SER A 71 -20.17 -24.97 2.48
C SER A 71 -19.78 -24.12 3.70
N ASP A 72 -20.53 -23.06 3.98
CA ASP A 72 -20.34 -22.21 5.17
C ASP A 72 -20.39 -23.02 6.48
N ALA A 73 -21.23 -24.05 6.54
CA ALA A 73 -21.34 -24.95 7.68
C ALA A 73 -20.05 -25.76 7.90
N GLU A 74 -19.44 -26.28 6.83
CA GLU A 74 -18.16 -26.98 6.90
C GLU A 74 -17.02 -26.03 7.29
N ILE A 75 -17.02 -24.81 6.76
CA ILE A 75 -16.03 -23.78 7.12
C ILE A 75 -16.13 -23.46 8.62
N LEU A 76 -17.35 -23.29 9.14
CA LEU A 76 -17.56 -23.02 10.56
C LEU A 76 -17.11 -24.19 11.44
N ALA A 77 -17.42 -25.44 11.05
CA ALA A 77 -17.00 -26.62 11.80
C ALA A 77 -15.47 -26.77 11.85
N GLU A 78 -14.78 -26.57 10.73
CA GLU A 78 -13.32 -26.60 10.67
C GLU A 78 -12.71 -25.49 11.52
N ASN A 79 -13.22 -24.27 11.42
CA ASN A 79 -12.76 -23.14 12.22
C ASN A 79 -12.96 -23.38 13.72
N LYS A 80 -14.08 -23.98 14.14
CA LYS A 80 -14.32 -24.35 15.54
C LYS A 80 -13.26 -25.34 16.04
N ALA A 81 -12.97 -26.40 15.25
CA ALA A 81 -11.96 -27.39 15.61
C ALA A 81 -10.55 -26.79 15.69
N ALA A 82 -10.16 -25.97 14.70
CA ALA A 82 -8.88 -25.28 14.69
C ALA A 82 -8.75 -24.31 15.87
N THR A 83 -9.80 -23.55 16.17
CA THR A 83 -9.83 -22.60 17.30
C THR A 83 -9.75 -23.32 18.64
N ALA A 84 -10.40 -24.47 18.80
CA ALA A 84 -10.31 -25.26 20.02
C ALA A 84 -8.88 -25.75 20.28
N LYS A 85 -8.19 -26.20 19.23
CA LYS A 85 -6.78 -26.60 19.33
C LYS A 85 -5.88 -25.42 19.69
N ALA A 86 -6.02 -24.28 19.00
CA ALA A 86 -5.25 -23.08 19.28
C ALA A 86 -5.45 -22.58 20.72
N LYS A 87 -6.69 -22.57 21.23
CA LYS A 87 -6.98 -22.21 22.63
C LYS A 87 -6.36 -23.15 23.64
N ALA A 88 -6.29 -24.45 23.33
CA ALA A 88 -5.63 -25.42 24.21
C ALA A 88 -4.12 -25.15 24.29
N GLU A 89 -3.47 -24.89 23.15
CA GLU A 89 -2.05 -24.53 23.09
C GLU A 89 -1.77 -23.21 23.83
N GLU A 90 -2.59 -22.17 23.61
CA GLU A 90 -2.48 -20.89 24.34
C GLU A 90 -2.62 -21.07 25.87
N ALA A 91 -3.54 -21.93 26.32
CA ALA A 91 -3.73 -22.22 27.74
C ALA A 91 -2.51 -22.93 28.35
N GLU A 92 -1.89 -23.86 27.63
CA GLU A 92 -0.65 -24.52 28.06
C GLU A 92 0.52 -23.53 28.14
N GLU A 93 0.63 -22.62 27.18
CA GLU A 93 1.64 -21.57 27.18
C GLU A 93 1.42 -20.58 28.33
N GLU A 94 0.20 -20.11 28.56
CA GLU A 94 -0.11 -19.20 29.68
C GLU A 94 0.22 -19.87 31.02
N ALA A 95 -0.10 -21.16 31.18
CA ALA A 95 0.27 -21.94 32.36
C ALA A 95 1.78 -22.06 32.52
N ARG A 96 2.54 -22.26 31.43
CA ARG A 96 4.01 -22.27 31.47
C ARG A 96 4.57 -20.91 31.87
N GLN A 97 4.05 -19.82 31.29
CA GLN A 97 4.49 -18.48 31.64
C GLN A 97 4.15 -18.12 33.09
N GLU A 98 3.02 -18.60 33.60
CA GLU A 98 2.65 -18.43 35.01
C GLU A 98 3.61 -19.16 35.94
N ARG A 99 4.00 -20.40 35.63
CA ARG A 99 5.04 -21.11 36.37
C ARG A 99 6.37 -20.35 36.38
N ILE A 100 6.78 -19.81 35.24
CA ILE A 100 8.01 -19.01 35.13
C ILE A 100 7.91 -17.75 36.00
N ARG A 101 6.78 -17.03 35.97
CA ARG A 101 6.55 -15.86 36.83
C ARG A 101 6.63 -16.22 38.31
N GLN A 102 6.07 -17.35 38.71
CA GLN A 102 6.13 -17.83 40.09
C GLN A 102 7.55 -18.20 40.52
N MET A 103 8.35 -18.80 39.65
CA MET A 103 9.77 -19.07 39.91
C MET A 103 10.56 -17.77 40.11
N TYR A 104 10.40 -16.77 39.23
CA TYR A 104 11.06 -15.48 39.39
C TYR A 104 10.62 -14.73 40.66
N LYS A 105 9.35 -14.84 41.02
CA LYS A 105 8.83 -14.29 42.28
C LYS A 105 9.54 -14.92 43.49
N ALA A 106 9.67 -16.25 43.52
CA ALA A 106 10.33 -16.96 44.61
C ALA A 106 11.82 -16.60 44.73
N VAL A 107 12.53 -16.45 43.60
CA VAL A 107 13.93 -16.00 43.58
C VAL A 107 14.03 -14.56 44.09
N GLY A 108 13.20 -13.65 43.60
CA GLY A 108 13.21 -12.24 44.01
C GLY A 108 12.90 -12.06 45.50
N ASP A 109 11.95 -12.82 46.04
CA ASP A 109 11.62 -12.85 47.47
C ASP A 109 12.82 -13.30 48.33
N ALA A 110 13.63 -14.24 47.83
CA ALA A 110 14.85 -14.69 48.51
C ALA A 110 16.00 -13.68 48.43
N THR A 111 16.08 -12.89 47.35
CA THR A 111 17.14 -11.87 47.13
C THR A 111 16.79 -10.48 47.67
N GLY A 112 15.62 -10.31 48.30
CA GLY A 112 15.19 -9.03 48.88
C GLY A 112 14.59 -8.03 47.88
N VAL A 113 14.15 -8.47 46.71
CA VAL A 113 13.48 -7.65 45.70
C VAL A 113 11.98 -7.61 45.98
N GLU A 114 11.33 -6.45 45.82
CA GLU A 114 9.88 -6.30 46.02
C GLU A 114 9.06 -6.90 44.86
N THR A 115 8.82 -8.21 44.90
CA THR A 115 8.17 -8.95 43.80
C THR A 115 6.64 -8.88 43.79
N LYS A 116 6.02 -8.74 44.97
CA LYS A 116 4.55 -8.77 45.14
C LYS A 116 3.89 -7.61 44.41
N ARG A 117 4.40 -6.40 44.63
CA ARG A 117 3.92 -5.19 43.98
C ARG A 117 4.06 -5.25 42.46
N ALA A 118 5.24 -5.65 41.97
CA ALA A 118 5.50 -5.82 40.54
C ALA A 118 4.56 -6.87 39.89
N TYR A 119 4.24 -7.94 40.60
CA TYR A 119 3.32 -8.97 40.11
C TYR A 119 1.88 -8.46 39.99
N GLU A 120 1.40 -7.71 40.99
CA GLU A 120 0.06 -7.11 40.99
C GLU A 120 -0.10 -6.04 39.91
N GLU A 121 0.88 -5.13 39.80
CA GLU A 121 0.93 -4.11 38.74
C GLU A 121 0.93 -4.78 37.35
N GLY A 122 1.78 -5.79 37.15
CA GLY A 122 1.82 -6.52 35.88
C GLY A 122 0.52 -7.30 35.58
N LYS A 123 -0.21 -7.77 36.59
CA LYS A 123 -1.53 -8.40 36.40
C LYS A 123 -2.56 -7.36 35.95
N ALA A 124 -2.60 -6.21 36.61
CA ALA A 124 -3.50 -5.11 36.26
C ALA A 124 -3.24 -4.59 34.82
N GLU A 125 -1.96 -4.44 34.43
CA GLU A 125 -1.59 -4.05 33.07
C GLU A 125 -2.03 -5.07 32.02
N ARG A 126 -1.82 -6.37 32.28
CA ARG A 126 -2.25 -7.44 31.36
C ARG A 126 -3.77 -7.49 31.20
N GLU A 127 -4.52 -7.31 32.29
CA GLU A 127 -5.99 -7.25 32.23
C GLU A 127 -6.48 -6.00 31.47
N ALA A 128 -5.86 -4.84 31.71
CA ALA A 128 -6.17 -3.61 30.98
C ALA A 128 -5.85 -3.75 29.48
N TYR A 129 -4.72 -4.38 29.14
CA TYR A 129 -4.34 -4.65 27.75
C TYR A 129 -5.32 -5.63 27.09
N ARG A 130 -5.67 -6.74 27.74
CA ARG A 130 -6.67 -7.70 27.23
C ARG A 130 -8.01 -7.01 26.92
N LYS A 131 -8.51 -6.18 27.85
CA LYS A 131 -9.74 -5.40 27.62
C LYS A 131 -9.63 -4.44 26.43
N LYS A 132 -8.50 -3.76 26.26
CA LYS A 132 -8.26 -2.87 25.10
C LYS A 132 -8.26 -3.65 23.78
N VAL A 133 -7.58 -4.79 23.74
CA VAL A 133 -7.53 -5.65 22.55
C VAL A 133 -8.90 -6.23 22.22
N GLU A 134 -9.65 -6.68 23.22
CA GLU A 134 -11.03 -7.18 23.03
C GLU A 134 -11.98 -6.08 22.52
N ALA A 135 -11.87 -4.87 23.06
CA ALA A 135 -12.66 -3.73 22.60
C ALA A 135 -12.33 -3.37 21.14
N ALA A 136 -11.05 -3.29 20.79
CA ALA A 136 -10.60 -3.03 19.42
C ALA A 136 -11.05 -4.14 18.45
N ARG A 137 -10.93 -5.42 18.88
CA ARG A 137 -11.43 -6.56 18.10
C ARG A 137 -12.93 -6.42 17.86
N ARG A 138 -13.71 -6.06 18.88
CA ARG A 138 -15.17 -5.90 18.76
C ARG A 138 -15.54 -4.77 17.78
N GLU A 139 -14.85 -3.65 17.84
CA GLU A 139 -15.06 -2.52 16.91
C GLU A 139 -14.77 -2.92 15.45
N VAL A 140 -13.68 -3.65 15.21
CA VAL A 140 -13.34 -4.14 13.87
C VAL A 140 -14.40 -5.11 13.36
N LEU A 141 -14.90 -6.01 14.21
CA LEU A 141 -15.98 -6.92 13.84
C LEU A 141 -17.25 -6.14 13.52
N ASP A 142 -17.67 -5.21 14.36
CA ASP A 142 -18.89 -4.40 14.12
C ASP A 142 -18.85 -3.65 12.78
N LYS A 143 -17.68 -3.14 12.39
CA LYS A 143 -17.51 -2.37 11.16
C LYS A 143 -17.44 -3.21 9.88
N HIS A 144 -16.92 -4.43 9.96
CA HIS A 144 -16.51 -5.22 8.78
C HIS A 144 -17.15 -6.60 8.67
N LEU A 145 -17.94 -7.02 9.67
CA LEU A 145 -18.64 -8.29 9.61
C LEU A 145 -19.72 -8.21 8.53
N VAL A 146 -19.64 -9.12 7.57
CA VAL A 146 -20.68 -9.33 6.56
C VAL A 146 -21.74 -10.23 7.18
N ASP A 147 -23.01 -9.85 7.04
CA ASP A 147 -24.15 -10.65 7.52
C ASP A 147 -24.08 -12.06 6.91
N ASN A 148 -23.93 -13.07 7.77
CA ASN A 148 -23.94 -14.47 7.38
C ASN A 148 -24.99 -15.22 8.22
N PRO A 149 -26.06 -15.76 7.59
CA PRO A 149 -27.16 -16.37 8.31
C PRO A 149 -26.76 -17.61 9.12
N VAL A 150 -25.71 -18.34 8.71
CA VAL A 150 -25.18 -19.49 9.44
C VAL A 150 -24.46 -19.02 10.71
N TYR A 151 -23.63 -17.99 10.59
CA TYR A 151 -22.93 -17.38 11.74
C TYR A 151 -23.90 -16.73 12.72
N ASP A 152 -24.92 -16.01 12.23
CA ASP A 152 -25.88 -15.31 13.08
C ASP A 152 -26.77 -16.27 13.88
N ALA A 153 -27.17 -17.40 13.28
CA ALA A 153 -27.89 -18.46 13.97
C ALA A 153 -27.05 -19.06 15.11
N GLU A 154 -25.77 -19.29 14.85
CA GLU A 154 -24.83 -19.83 15.83
C GLU A 154 -24.53 -18.84 16.96
N MET A 155 -24.38 -17.56 16.65
CA MET A 155 -24.21 -16.52 17.67
C MET A 155 -25.44 -16.38 18.58
N LYS A 156 -26.65 -16.52 18.03
CA LYS A 156 -27.88 -16.54 18.83
C LYS A 156 -27.91 -17.75 19.77
N ASN A 157 -27.56 -18.94 19.27
CA ASN A 157 -27.49 -20.15 20.10
C ASN A 157 -26.45 -20.00 21.23
N ALA A 158 -25.27 -19.47 20.93
CA ALA A 158 -24.22 -19.22 21.93
C ALA A 158 -24.63 -18.18 22.99
N GLN A 159 -25.48 -17.21 22.63
CA GLN A 159 -26.04 -16.24 23.59
C GLN A 159 -27.09 -16.88 24.50
N THR A 160 -27.85 -17.86 24.01
CA THR A 160 -28.86 -18.59 24.80
C THR A 160 -28.28 -19.67 25.71
N GLU A 161 -27.10 -20.21 25.39
CA GLU A 161 -26.42 -21.24 26.19
C GLU A 161 -25.54 -20.68 27.33
N LYS A 162 -25.43 -19.35 27.45
CA LYS A 162 -24.69 -18.72 28.54
C LYS A 162 -25.55 -18.77 29.83
N PRO A 163 -25.11 -19.45 30.91
CA PRO A 163 -25.82 -19.45 32.19
C PRO A 163 -25.78 -18.07 32.88
#